data_AF-A0A3D0XDE8-F1
#
_entry.id   AF-A0A3D0XDE8-F1
#
_cell.length_a   1.000
_cell.length_b   1.000
_cell.length_c   1.000
_cell.angle_alpha   90.00
_cell.angle_beta   90.00
_cell.angle_gamma   90.00
#
_symmetry.space_group_name_H-M   'P 1'
#
loop_
_entity.id
_entity.type
_entity.pdbx_description
1 polymer ?
#
loop_
_entity_poly.entity_id
_entity_poly.type
_entity_poly.pdbx_seq_one_letter_code
_entity_poly.pdbx_strand_id
1 'polypeptide(L)'
;YSLAEAKKKVFYGAEIIYLGWIMAGSVKGYATATKRYKVCAVCGVGMGQNGAQTDSVRKKTSVPANIPLFTIQGNFDVKKLHGIYRLMMEIMVKTAGKSLAAKKDRTPEEDDMLNMMLHDGERIKSENLKAVLTWYNAQK
;
A
#
# COMPACT_ATOMS: atom_id res chain seq x y z
N TYR A 1 -14.32 6.10 3.94
CA TYR A 1 -15.08 4.99 4.54
C TYR A 1 -14.27 3.72 4.42
N SER A 2 -14.22 2.89 5.47
CA SER A 2 -13.83 1.48 5.30
C SER A 2 -14.80 0.78 4.34
N LEU A 3 -14.40 -0.36 3.78
CA LEU A 3 -15.28 -1.11 2.87
C LEU A 3 -16.59 -1.55 3.55
N ALA A 4 -16.56 -1.84 4.85
CA ALA A 4 -17.75 -2.22 5.62
C ALA A 4 -18.71 -1.02 5.82
N GLU A 5 -18.17 0.17 6.10
CA GLU A 5 -18.97 1.39 6.23
C GLU A 5 -19.51 1.86 4.88
N ALA A 6 -18.69 1.77 3.83
CA ALA A 6 -19.08 2.14 2.47
C ALA A 6 -20.29 1.33 2.00
N LYS A 7 -20.38 0.05 2.37
CA LYS A 7 -21.55 -0.79 2.04
C LYS A 7 -22.88 -0.23 2.54
N LYS A 8 -22.85 0.49 3.67
CA LYS A 8 -24.03 1.09 4.32
C LYS A 8 -24.35 2.49 3.82
N LYS A 9 -23.35 3.21 3.29
CA LYS A 9 -23.46 4.65 2.96
C LYS A 9 -23.35 4.97 1.47
N VAL A 10 -22.76 4.08 0.68
CA VAL A 10 -22.51 4.26 -0.75
C VAL A 10 -23.30 3.20 -1.51
N PHE A 11 -24.09 3.67 -2.48
CA PHE A 11 -24.96 2.81 -3.28
C PHE A 11 -24.16 1.82 -4.16
N TYR A 12 -24.80 0.73 -4.55
CA TYR A 12 -24.20 -0.28 -5.42
C TYR A 12 -23.90 0.30 -6.81
N GLY A 13 -22.71 0.03 -7.34
CA GLY A 13 -22.28 0.54 -8.65
C GLY A 13 -21.73 1.96 -8.64
N ALA A 14 -21.70 2.65 -7.49
CA ALA A 14 -21.10 3.96 -7.37
C ALA A 14 -19.64 3.97 -7.84
N GLU A 15 -19.23 5.07 -8.45
CA GLU A 15 -17.83 5.33 -8.82
C GLU A 15 -17.01 5.65 -7.58
N ILE A 16 -15.88 4.96 -7.42
CA ILE A 16 -15.00 5.13 -6.26
C ILE A 16 -13.52 5.18 -6.64
N ILE A 17 -12.75 5.86 -5.80
CA ILE A 17 -11.30 5.64 -5.69
C ILE A 17 -11.09 4.66 -4.53
N TYR A 18 -10.45 3.52 -4.80
CA TYR A 18 -10.22 2.50 -3.79
C TYR A 18 -8.85 2.67 -3.14
N LEU A 19 -8.83 2.89 -1.83
CA LEU A 19 -7.59 2.95 -1.03
C LEU A 19 -7.49 1.67 -0.20
N GLY A 20 -6.37 0.95 -0.32
CA GLY A 20 -6.14 -0.27 0.45
C GLY A 20 -4.65 -0.49 0.72
N TRP A 21 -4.33 -1.16 1.83
CA TRP A 21 -2.95 -1.53 2.13
C TRP A 21 -2.43 -2.64 1.19
N ILE A 22 -1.13 -2.58 0.90
CA ILE A 22 -0.40 -3.59 0.14
C ILE A 22 0.11 -4.64 1.12
N MET A 23 -0.37 -5.87 0.98
CA MET A 23 0.12 -7.03 1.73
C MET A 23 0.61 -8.08 0.76
N ALA A 24 1.86 -8.51 0.94
CA ALA A 24 2.55 -9.48 0.06
C ALA A 24 2.52 -9.08 -1.44
N GLY A 25 2.51 -7.77 -1.71
CA GLY A 25 2.43 -7.21 -3.07
C GLY A 25 1.02 -7.17 -3.66
N SER A 26 -0.05 -7.32 -2.87
CA SER A 26 -1.43 -7.21 -3.34
C SER A 26 -2.23 -6.18 -2.53
N VAL A 27 -3.08 -5.38 -3.19
CA VAL A 27 -3.97 -4.43 -2.51
C VAL A 27 -5.15 -5.19 -1.92
N LYS A 28 -5.23 -5.25 -0.58
CA LYS A 28 -6.26 -6.07 0.08
C LYS A 28 -7.65 -5.46 -0.10
N GLY A 29 -8.63 -6.33 -0.26
CA GLY A 29 -10.05 -5.98 -0.41
C GLY A 29 -10.44 -5.45 -1.80
N TYR A 30 -9.49 -5.25 -2.72
CA TYR A 30 -9.78 -4.77 -4.07
C TYR A 30 -10.79 -5.66 -4.81
N ALA A 31 -10.56 -6.98 -4.84
CA ALA A 31 -11.47 -7.94 -5.47
C ALA A 31 -12.88 -7.96 -4.85
N THR A 32 -13.02 -7.58 -3.57
CA THR A 32 -14.33 -7.44 -2.91
C THR A 32 -14.98 -6.11 -3.28
N ALA A 33 -14.20 -5.04 -3.43
CA ALA A 33 -14.69 -3.73 -3.83
C ALA A 33 -15.21 -3.72 -5.27
N THR A 34 -14.50 -4.36 -6.20
CA THR A 34 -14.91 -4.45 -7.62
C THR A 34 -16.21 -5.21 -7.85
N LYS A 35 -16.58 -6.11 -6.93
CA LYS A 35 -17.89 -6.80 -6.96
C LYS A 35 -19.07 -5.90 -6.61
N ARG A 36 -18.83 -4.70 -6.06
CA ARG A 36 -19.89 -3.80 -5.58
C ARG A 36 -19.83 -2.42 -6.18
N TYR A 37 -18.66 -1.93 -6.55
CA TYR A 37 -18.43 -0.55 -6.97
C TYR A 37 -17.71 -0.50 -8.31
N LYS A 38 -17.93 0.59 -9.05
CA LYS A 38 -17.14 0.91 -10.23
C LYS A 38 -15.85 1.59 -9.75
N VAL A 39 -14.77 0.82 -9.68
CA VAL A 39 -13.47 1.36 -9.22
C VAL A 39 -12.82 2.14 -10.35
N CYS A 40 -12.68 3.44 -10.19
CA CYS A 40 -12.10 4.35 -11.18
C CYS A 40 -10.59 4.53 -11.00
N ALA A 41 -10.08 4.34 -9.79
CA ALA A 41 -8.64 4.37 -9.48
C ALA A 41 -8.34 3.53 -8.23
N VAL A 42 -7.10 3.04 -8.14
CA VAL A 42 -6.61 2.26 -6.99
C VAL A 42 -5.39 2.96 -6.39
N CYS A 43 -5.38 3.06 -5.06
CA CYS A 43 -4.24 3.51 -4.27
C CYS A 43 -3.80 2.38 -3.35
N GLY A 44 -2.64 1.79 -3.64
CA GLY A 44 -2.03 0.77 -2.80
C GLY A 44 -1.07 1.41 -1.81
N VAL A 45 -1.38 1.36 -0.52
CA VAL A 45 -0.52 1.93 0.54
C VAL A 45 0.39 0.85 1.12
N GLY A 46 1.71 1.00 1.00
CA GLY A 46 2.67 -0.02 1.40
C GLY A 46 3.96 0.55 1.98
N MET A 47 4.89 -0.33 2.36
CA MET A 47 6.18 0.05 2.95
C MET A 47 7.20 0.55 1.91
N GLY A 48 7.00 0.21 0.64
CA GLY A 48 7.86 0.67 -0.45
C GLY A 48 7.78 2.18 -0.65
N GLN A 49 8.81 2.74 -1.27
CA GLN A 49 8.82 4.15 -1.67
C GLN A 49 7.61 4.46 -2.58
N ASN A 50 7.20 5.74 -2.56
CA ASN A 50 6.10 6.21 -3.39
C ASN A 50 6.37 5.91 -4.88
N GLY A 51 5.42 5.28 -5.57
CA GLY A 51 5.56 4.84 -6.96
C GLY A 51 6.33 3.52 -7.17
N ALA A 52 6.98 2.98 -6.13
CA ALA A 52 7.73 1.74 -6.24
C ALA A 52 6.81 0.52 -6.44
N GLN A 53 7.33 -0.49 -7.14
CA GLN A 53 6.68 -1.80 -7.31
C GLN A 53 5.28 -1.75 -7.95
N THR A 54 4.93 -0.68 -8.66
CA THR A 54 3.59 -0.48 -9.22
C THR A 54 3.17 -1.62 -10.14
N ASP A 55 4.04 -2.08 -11.04
CA ASP A 55 3.72 -3.16 -11.98
C ASP A 55 3.52 -4.51 -11.30
N SER A 56 4.34 -4.83 -10.30
CA SER A 56 4.22 -6.09 -9.56
C SER A 56 2.96 -6.08 -8.70
N VAL A 57 2.62 -4.95 -8.07
CA VAL A 57 1.37 -4.76 -7.33
C VAL A 57 0.16 -4.84 -8.26
N ARG A 58 0.21 -4.22 -9.45
CA ARG A 58 -0.83 -4.31 -10.47
C ARG A 58 -1.09 -5.76 -10.85
N LYS A 59 -0.04 -6.50 -11.21
CA LYS A 59 -0.14 -7.90 -11.65
C LYS A 59 -0.76 -8.78 -10.56
N LYS A 60 -0.27 -8.68 -9.33
CA LYS A 60 -0.75 -9.48 -8.18
C LYS A 60 -2.17 -9.10 -7.73
N THR A 61 -2.54 -7.84 -7.84
CA THR A 61 -3.88 -7.34 -7.47
C THR A 61 -4.89 -7.55 -8.60
N SER A 62 -4.41 -7.86 -9.82
CA SER A 62 -5.20 -7.98 -11.03
C SER A 62 -5.95 -6.69 -11.38
N VAL A 63 -5.29 -5.53 -11.23
CA VAL A 63 -5.87 -4.24 -11.61
C VAL A 63 -5.77 -4.08 -13.14
N PRO A 64 -6.90 -3.91 -13.86
CA PRO A 64 -6.91 -3.67 -15.30
C PRO A 64 -6.04 -2.49 -15.72
N ALA A 65 -5.41 -2.59 -16.90
CA ALA A 65 -4.47 -1.58 -17.40
C ALA A 65 -5.09 -0.18 -17.56
N ASN A 66 -6.38 -0.11 -17.89
CA ASN A 66 -7.14 1.13 -18.02
C ASN A 66 -7.50 1.79 -16.68
N ILE A 67 -7.28 1.10 -15.55
CA ILE A 67 -7.49 1.67 -14.21
C ILE A 67 -6.13 2.17 -13.68
N PRO A 68 -5.99 3.46 -13.37
CA PRO A 68 -4.78 4.00 -12.75
C PRO A 68 -4.56 3.37 -11.38
N LEU A 69 -3.31 2.99 -11.13
CA LEU A 69 -2.84 2.44 -9.86
C LEU A 69 -1.69 3.31 -9.36
N PHE A 70 -1.83 3.81 -8.14
CA PHE A 70 -0.80 4.56 -7.44
C PHE A 70 -0.30 3.75 -6.25
N THR A 71 0.99 3.47 -6.16
CA THR A 71 1.59 2.94 -4.93
C THR A 71 2.07 4.10 -4.07
N ILE A 72 1.62 4.13 -2.83
CA ILE A 72 1.82 5.25 -1.91
C ILE A 72 2.59 4.72 -0.70
N GLN A 73 3.65 5.43 -0.32
CA GLN A 73 4.40 5.07 0.88
C GLN A 73 3.55 5.34 2.13
N GLY A 74 3.33 4.28 2.90
CA GLY A 74 2.73 4.30 4.22
C GLY A 74 3.78 4.15 5.31
N ASN A 75 3.31 4.17 6.55
CA ASN A 75 4.14 3.91 7.71
C ASN A 75 4.22 2.39 8.00
N PHE A 76 5.30 1.95 8.65
CA PHE A 76 5.42 0.65 9.27
C PHE A 76 5.60 0.84 10.78
N ASP A 77 4.64 0.32 11.54
CA ASP A 77 4.64 0.36 12.99
C ASP A 77 4.19 -1.02 13.49
N VAL A 78 5.16 -1.81 13.95
CA VAL A 78 4.91 -3.18 14.43
C VAL A 78 3.99 -3.18 15.65
N LYS A 79 3.99 -2.11 16.45
CA LYS A 79 3.18 -2.00 17.68
C LYS A 79 1.70 -1.84 17.37
N LYS A 80 1.36 -1.31 16.18
CA LYS A 80 -0.03 -1.21 15.69
C LYS A 80 -0.55 -2.52 15.09
N LEU A 81 0.31 -3.53 14.93
CA LEU A 81 -0.13 -4.87 14.54
C LEU A 81 -0.58 -5.66 15.77
N HIS A 82 -1.60 -6.49 15.59
CA HIS A 82 -2.15 -7.32 16.67
C HIS A 82 -2.09 -8.80 16.32
N GLY A 83 -2.00 -9.64 17.37
CA GLY A 83 -2.02 -11.10 17.25
C GLY A 83 -0.87 -11.67 16.42
N ILE A 84 -1.18 -12.68 15.61
CA ILE A 84 -0.16 -13.42 14.84
C ILE A 84 0.59 -12.55 13.83
N TYR A 85 -0.04 -11.50 13.30
CA TYR A 85 0.59 -10.58 12.35
C TYR A 85 1.74 -9.81 12.99
N ARG A 86 1.59 -9.43 14.27
CA ARG A 86 2.66 -8.77 15.02
C ARG A 86 3.84 -9.72 15.19
N LEU A 87 3.59 -10.94 15.66
CA LEU A 87 4.64 -11.95 15.86
C LEU A 87 5.39 -12.25 14.56
N MET A 88 4.67 -12.44 13.45
CA MET A 88 5.28 -12.67 12.14
C MET A 88 6.14 -11.49 11.69
N MET A 89 5.68 -10.26 11.87
CA MET A 89 6.46 -9.07 11.51
C MET A 89 7.66 -8.86 12.41
N GLU A 90 7.56 -9.13 13.72
CA GLU A 90 8.72 -9.08 14.63
C GLU A 90 9.81 -10.08 14.21
N ILE A 91 9.42 -11.29 13.79
CA ILE A 91 10.36 -12.28 13.25
C ILE A 91 10.96 -11.77 11.94
N MET A 92 10.14 -11.27 11.01
CA MET A 92 10.59 -10.75 9.72
C MET A 92 11.56 -9.58 9.89
N VAL A 93 11.27 -8.62 10.77
CA VAL A 93 12.16 -7.48 11.08
C VAL A 93 13.49 -8.00 11.63
N LYS A 94 13.46 -9.00 12.52
CA LYS A 94 14.69 -9.59 13.07
C LYS A 94 15.50 -10.36 12.03
N THR A 95 14.87 -11.08 11.11
CA THR A 95 15.57 -11.91 10.11
C THR A 95 15.96 -11.09 8.88
N ALA A 96 15.02 -10.43 8.24
CA ALA A 96 15.25 -9.57 7.07
C ALA A 96 16.10 -8.36 7.44
N GLY A 97 15.89 -7.75 8.62
CA GLY A 97 16.74 -6.65 9.10
C GLY A 97 18.18 -7.08 9.30
N LYS A 98 18.44 -8.26 9.90
CA LYS A 98 19.79 -8.82 10.02
C LYS A 98 20.41 -9.14 8.66
N SER A 99 19.64 -9.75 7.77
CA SER A 99 20.11 -10.11 6.43
C SER A 99 20.45 -8.87 5.59
N LEU A 100 19.61 -7.82 5.65
CA LEU A 100 19.85 -6.56 4.98
C LEU A 100 21.07 -5.86 5.59
N ALA A 101 21.15 -5.77 6.92
CA ALA A 101 22.30 -5.14 7.60
C ALA A 101 23.64 -5.80 7.26
N ALA A 102 23.66 -7.12 7.05
CA ALA A 102 24.86 -7.87 6.67
C ALA A 102 25.23 -7.75 5.18
N LYS A 103 24.34 -7.23 4.33
CA LYS A 103 24.61 -7.05 2.90
C LYS A 103 25.55 -5.87 2.69
N LYS A 104 26.67 -6.10 1.99
CA LYS A 104 27.71 -5.09 1.70
C LYS A 104 27.27 -4.10 0.62
N ASP A 105 26.57 -4.58 -0.39
CA ASP A 105 26.11 -3.79 -1.55
C ASP A 105 24.60 -3.54 -1.44
N ARG A 106 24.20 -2.70 -0.48
CA ARG A 106 22.79 -2.29 -0.33
C ARG A 106 22.44 -1.18 -1.31
N THR A 107 21.29 -1.31 -1.96
CA THR A 107 20.72 -0.20 -2.74
C THR A 107 20.08 0.83 -1.82
N PRO A 108 19.85 2.08 -2.27
CA PRO A 108 19.15 3.09 -1.48
C PRO A 108 17.76 2.62 -1.00
N GLU A 109 17.06 1.81 -1.78
CA GLU A 109 15.76 1.24 -1.42
C GLU A 109 15.89 0.20 -0.30
N GLU A 110 16.95 -0.61 -0.32
CA GLU A 110 17.24 -1.59 0.72
C GLU A 110 17.64 -0.93 2.04
N ASP A 111 18.41 0.17 1.96
CA ASP A 111 18.74 0.99 3.13
C ASP A 111 17.52 1.69 3.73
N ASP A 112 16.64 2.24 2.89
CA ASP A 112 15.40 2.88 3.35
C ASP A 112 14.46 1.87 4.01
N MET A 113 14.32 0.68 3.41
CA MET A 113 13.55 -0.42 3.99
C MET A 113 14.12 -0.91 5.31
N LEU A 114 15.45 -1.05 5.42
CA LEU A 114 16.11 -1.42 6.67
C LEU A 114 15.90 -0.35 7.74
N ASN A 115 16.03 0.93 7.39
CA ASN A 115 15.79 2.03 8.33
C ASN A 115 14.35 2.00 8.86
N MET A 116 13.37 1.79 7.97
CA MET A 116 11.95 1.67 8.32
C MET A 116 11.70 0.49 9.27
N MET A 117 12.35 -0.66 9.05
CA MET A 117 12.21 -1.84 9.92
C MET A 117 12.83 -1.64 11.31
N LEU A 118 13.90 -0.85 11.43
CA LEU A 118 14.67 -0.70 12.67
C LEU A 118 14.22 0.47 13.55
N HIS A 119 13.67 1.52 12.96
CA HIS A 119 13.44 2.80 13.66
C HIS A 119 11.99 3.27 13.65
N ASP A 120 11.02 2.44 13.23
CA ASP A 120 9.57 2.75 13.22
C ASP A 120 9.30 4.22 12.81
N GLY A 121 9.60 4.57 11.56
CA GLY A 121 9.65 5.98 11.13
C GLY A 121 8.36 6.48 10.51
N GLU A 122 7.82 7.61 10.98
CA GLU A 122 6.75 8.34 10.27
C GLU A 122 7.22 8.71 8.85
N ARG A 123 6.69 8.01 7.84
CA ARG A 123 6.99 8.25 6.41
C ARG A 123 5.81 8.81 5.62
N ILE A 124 4.68 9.04 6.28
CA ILE A 124 3.50 9.58 5.61
C ILE A 124 3.75 11.04 5.27
N LYS A 125 3.81 11.31 3.97
CA LYS A 125 4.03 12.64 3.39
C LYS A 125 2.82 13.02 2.55
N SER A 126 2.26 14.19 2.78
CA SER A 126 1.11 14.70 2.02
C SER A 126 1.40 14.76 0.51
N GLU A 127 2.67 14.99 0.17
CA GLU A 127 3.24 15.06 -1.17
C GLU A 127 3.05 13.75 -1.95
N ASN A 128 3.00 12.61 -1.26
CA ASN A 128 2.79 11.30 -1.90
C ASN A 128 1.39 11.21 -2.55
N LEU A 129 0.43 12.04 -2.13
CA LEU A 129 -0.91 12.12 -2.74
C LEU A 129 -0.95 12.97 -4.01
N LYS A 130 0.12 13.72 -4.32
CA LYS A 130 0.13 14.67 -5.44
C LYS A 130 -0.31 14.02 -6.76
N ALA A 131 0.23 12.85 -7.09
CA ALA A 131 -0.13 12.15 -8.32
C ALA A 131 -1.62 11.76 -8.37
N VAL A 132 -2.17 11.32 -7.24
CA VAL A 132 -3.59 10.96 -7.10
C VAL A 132 -4.48 12.19 -7.30
N LEU A 133 -4.12 13.29 -6.63
CA LEU A 133 -4.87 14.55 -6.69
C LEU A 133 -4.80 15.21 -8.07
N THR A 134 -3.63 15.19 -8.72
CA THR A 134 -3.47 15.66 -10.10
C THR A 134 -4.35 14.86 -11.05
N TRP A 135 -4.32 13.53 -10.96
CA TRP A 135 -5.20 12.68 -11.77
C TRP A 135 -6.68 12.99 -11.50
N TYR A 136 -7.09 13.05 -10.23
CA TYR A 136 -8.47 13.30 -9.84
C TYR A 136 -8.99 14.65 -10.35
N ASN A 137 -8.19 15.71 -10.24
CA ASN A 137 -8.56 17.03 -10.75
C ASN A 137 -8.66 17.07 -12.27
N ALA A 138 -7.91 16.23 -12.99
CA ALA A 138 -8.02 16.09 -14.45
C ALA A 138 -9.24 15.28 -14.91
N GLN A 139 -9.99 14.64 -13.99
CA GLN A 139 -11.25 13.97 -14.30
C GLN A 139 -12.48 14.88 -14.16
N LYS A 140 -12.29 16.14 -13.71
CA LYS A 140 -13.34 17.15 -13.61
C LYS A 140 -13.51 17.86 -14.95
#